data_AF-K2A9J6-F1
#
_entry.id   AF-K2A9J6-F1
#
_cell.length_a   1.000
_cell.length_b   1.000
_cell.length_c   1.000
_cell.angle_alpha   90.00
_cell.angle_beta   90.00
_cell.angle_gamma   90.00
#
_symmetry.space_group_name_H-M   'P 1'
#
loop_
_entity.id
_entity.type
_entity.pdbx_description
1 polymer ?
#
loop_
_entity_poly.entity_id
_entity_poly.type
_entity_poly.pdbx_seq_one_letter_code
_entity_poly.pdbx_strand_id
1 'polypeptide(L)' 'AIEAVLNPTETDCLYYIHDSNRRIYCAKTYEEHKENIEKYLK' A
#
# COMPACT_ATOMS: atom_id res chain seq x y z
N ALA A 1 -15.22 -2.50 -9.25
CA ALA A 1 -15.31 -2.86 -7.81
C ALA A 1 -15.63 -4.34 -7.62
N ILE A 2 -16.73 -4.85 -8.19
CA ILE A 2 -17.13 -6.27 -8.07
C ILE A 2 -16.01 -7.23 -8.53
N GLU A 3 -15.37 -6.96 -9.67
CA GLU A 3 -14.30 -7.79 -10.21
C GLU A 3 -13.11 -7.98 -9.25
N ALA A 4 -12.67 -6.93 -8.56
CA ALA A 4 -11.53 -7.01 -7.64
C ALA A 4 -11.85 -7.82 -6.36
N VAL A 5 -13.14 -7.91 -5.99
CA VAL A 5 -13.59 -8.77 -4.88
C VAL A 5 -13.62 -10.23 -5.30
N LEU A 6 -14.03 -10.49 -6.55
CA LEU A 6 -14.06 -11.85 -7.09
C LEU A 6 -12.66 -12.38 -7.42
N ASN A 7 -11.76 -11.50 -7.89
CA ASN A 7 -10.41 -11.83 -8.35
C ASN A 7 -9.37 -10.91 -7.67
N PRO A 8 -9.17 -11.03 -6.34
CA PRO A 8 -8.16 -10.23 -5.65
C PRO A 8 -6.76 -10.64 -6.09
N THR A 9 -5.84 -9.67 -6.16
CA THR A 9 -4.42 -9.97 -6.29
C THR A 9 -3.90 -10.55 -4.98
N GLU A 10 -3.30 -11.73 -5.01
CA GLU A 10 -2.66 -12.31 -3.83
C GLU A 10 -1.53 -11.40 -3.33
N THR A 11 -1.58 -11.05 -2.05
CA THR A 11 -0.60 -10.16 -1.45
C THR A 11 -0.60 -10.25 0.08
N ASP A 12 0.58 -10.00 0.68
CA ASP A 12 0.75 -9.88 2.13
C ASP A 12 0.59 -8.44 2.64
N CYS A 13 0.25 -7.50 1.75
CA CYS A 13 0.10 -6.09 2.09
C CYS A 13 -1.05 -5.88 3.08
N LEU A 14 -0.75 -5.36 4.27
CA LEU A 14 -1.75 -4.97 5.26
C LEU A 14 -1.97 -3.45 5.30
N TYR A 15 -0.98 -2.68 4.84
CA TYR A 15 -1.01 -1.22 4.85
C TYR A 15 -0.68 -0.67 3.46
N TYR A 16 -1.22 0.51 3.15
CA TYR A 16 -0.89 1.22 1.92
C TYR A 16 -0.80 2.73 2.16
N ILE A 17 0.04 3.39 1.37
CA ILE A 17 0.04 4.84 1.15
C ILE A 17 0.17 5.13 -0.34
N HIS A 18 -0.10 6.37 -0.76
CA HIS A 18 0.22 6.82 -2.10
C HIS A 18 0.84 8.21 -2.09
N ASP A 19 1.76 8.48 -3.01
CA ASP A 19 2.38 9.80 -3.20
C ASP A 19 1.56 10.71 -4.12
N SER A 20 2.04 11.94 -4.33
CA SER A 20 1.45 12.91 -5.26
C SER A 20 1.46 12.47 -6.73
N ASN A 21 2.33 11.52 -7.09
CA ASN A 21 2.38 10.91 -8.41
C ASN A 21 1.40 9.75 -8.57
N ARG A 22 0.53 9.51 -7.56
CA ARG A 22 -0.44 8.41 -7.51
C ARG A 22 0.21 7.02 -7.48
N ARG A 23 1.48 6.93 -7.06
CA ARG A 23 2.16 5.65 -6.87
C ARG A 23 1.78 5.06 -5.52
N ILE A 24 1.32 3.81 -5.52
CA ILE A 24 0.97 3.07 -4.31
C ILE A 24 2.22 2.40 -3.75
N TYR A 25 2.41 2.54 -2.44
CA TYR A 25 3.43 1.83 -1.67
C TYR A 25 2.73 0.94 -0.64
N CYS A 26 2.99 -0.36 -0.74
CA CYS A 26 2.46 -1.36 0.16
C CYS A 26 3.46 -1.64 1.30
N ALA A 27 2.94 -2.05 2.45
CA ALA A 27 3.70 -2.60 3.56
C ALA A 27 2.99 -3.83 4.18
N LYS A 28 3.78 -4.81 4.62
CA LYS A 28 3.30 -6.00 5.33
C LYS A 28 3.20 -5.74 6.83
N THR A 29 4.13 -4.96 7.37
CA THR A 29 4.20 -4.62 8.80
C THR A 29 3.92 -3.14 9.06
N TYR A 30 3.64 -2.82 10.32
CA TYR A 30 3.43 -1.44 10.72
C TYR A 30 4.73 -0.62 10.68
N GLU A 31 5.87 -1.25 10.96
CA GLU A 31 7.20 -0.67 10.85
C GLU A 31 7.49 -0.22 9.42
N GLU A 32 7.27 -1.11 8.44
CA GLU A 32 7.41 -0.81 7.01
C GLU A 32 6.45 0.31 6.56
N HIS A 33 5.23 0.34 7.10
CA HIS A 33 4.28 1.41 6.81
C HIS A 33 4.79 2.79 7.26
N LYS A 34 5.35 2.87 8.47
CA LYS A 34 5.97 4.11 8.97
C LYS A 34 7.17 4.53 8.12
N GLU A 35 8.03 3.59 7.73
CA GLU A 35 9.16 3.88 6.82
C GLU A 35 8.69 4.43 5.47
N ASN A 36 7.60 3.89 4.91
CA ASN A 36 7.00 4.39 3.69
C ASN A 36 6.48 5.84 3.85
N ILE A 37 5.84 6.18 4.98
CA ILE A 37 5.40 7.55 5.28
C ILE A 37 6.60 8.51 5.29
N GLU A 38 7.64 8.14 6.03
CA GLU A 38 8.86 8.95 6.16
C GLU A 38 9.57 9.16 4.81
N LYS A 39 9.51 8.17 3.92
CA LYS A 39 10.21 8.19 2.64
C LYS A 39 9.45 8.89 1.52
N TYR A 40 8.11 8.80 1.50
CA TYR A 40 7.31 9.20 0.34
C TYR A 40 6.27 10.28 0.62
N LEU A 41 5.95 10.58 1.89
CA LEU A 41 4.95 11.59 2.27
C LEU A 41 5.53 12.79 3.03
N LYS A 42 6.86 12.82 3.25
CA LYS A 42 7.57 13.98 3.80
C LYS A 42 8.03 14.93 2.71
#